data_AF-A1ZWF0-F1
#
_entry.id   AF-A1ZWF0-F1
#
_cell.length_a   1.000
_cell.length_b   1.000
_cell.length_c   1.000
_cell.angle_alpha   90.00
_cell.angle_beta   90.00
_cell.angle_gamma   90.00
#
_symmetry.space_group_name_H-M   'P 1'
#
loop_
_entity.id
_entity.type
_entity.pdbx_description
1 polymer ?
#
loop_
_entity_poly.entity_id
_entity_poly.type
_entity_poly.pdbx_seq_one_letter_code
_entity_poly.pdbx_strand_id
1 'polypeptide(L)'
;MQNPITHPKTHNKARFKIGDVVVLGTFMVPLDEIGAGKAIEMEQPIALVPPFMVVVAMRRNQAKPKDQAFKDDKQLVYKCAWFDAKDGVFKEANFYEPLLQLVRAQKQALKKDQLKFGQAVALLTQKVEALKLYGEQPSRAFMPPAMLITGYEVNDKAITKNRKGEVEALLPAYYVKCKWYNAAKAKFMEDKFAIEAIELA
;
A
#
# COMPACT_ATOMS: atom_id res chain seq x y z
N MET A 1 3.07 4.92 -29.87
CA MET A 1 2.85 3.54 -29.38
C MET A 1 3.79 3.33 -28.21
N GLN A 2 3.28 3.23 -26.98
CA GLN A 2 4.11 2.98 -25.79
C GLN A 2 4.21 1.47 -25.57
N ASN A 3 5.43 0.94 -25.50
CA ASN A 3 5.67 -0.47 -25.21
C ASN A 3 5.12 -0.81 -23.82
N PRO A 4 4.38 -1.93 -23.65
CA PRO A 4 4.00 -2.41 -22.33
C PRO A 4 5.27 -2.68 -21.53
N ILE A 5 5.36 -2.11 -20.32
CA ILE A 5 6.46 -2.39 -19.39
C ILE A 5 6.36 -3.86 -19.00
N THR A 6 7.14 -4.71 -19.68
CA THR A 6 7.27 -6.12 -19.32
C THR A 6 8.09 -6.23 -18.04
N HIS A 7 7.48 -6.68 -16.95
CA HIS A 7 8.17 -6.99 -15.71
C HIS A 7 9.30 -8.00 -15.98
N PRO A 8 10.56 -7.73 -15.56
CA PRO A 8 11.68 -8.63 -15.82
C PRO A 8 11.53 -9.97 -15.07
N LYS A 9 11.85 -11.07 -15.77
CA LYS A 9 11.75 -12.48 -15.32
C LYS A 9 12.67 -12.88 -14.15
N THR A 10 13.36 -11.93 -13.48
CA THR A 10 14.27 -12.23 -12.36
C THR A 10 13.61 -12.12 -10.98
N HIS A 11 12.31 -11.86 -10.90
CA HIS A 11 11.52 -11.77 -9.66
C HIS A 11 10.80 -13.07 -9.24
N ASN A 12 11.29 -14.24 -9.65
CA ASN A 12 10.64 -15.53 -9.36
C ASN A 12 10.51 -15.92 -7.86
N LYS A 13 10.75 -15.01 -6.92
CA LYS A 13 10.60 -15.23 -5.47
C LYS A 13 9.92 -14.09 -4.68
N ALA A 14 9.48 -13.00 -5.31
CA ALA A 14 8.78 -11.95 -4.59
C ALA A 14 7.38 -12.43 -4.17
N ARG A 15 7.08 -12.47 -2.87
CA ARG A 15 5.78 -12.92 -2.36
C ARG A 15 4.66 -11.90 -2.61
N PHE A 16 4.97 -10.60 -2.56
CA PHE A 16 4.00 -9.53 -2.77
C PHE A 16 4.40 -8.65 -3.96
N LYS A 17 3.44 -7.89 -4.48
CA LYS A 17 3.61 -6.94 -5.59
C LYS A 17 3.13 -5.56 -5.17
N ILE A 18 3.60 -4.52 -5.87
CA ILE A 18 3.06 -3.16 -5.72
C ILE A 18 1.55 -3.20 -5.99
N GLY A 19 0.76 -2.57 -5.11
CA GLY A 19 -0.70 -2.56 -5.12
C GLY A 19 -1.36 -3.67 -4.31
N ASP A 20 -0.61 -4.67 -3.83
CA ASP A 20 -1.17 -5.68 -2.92
C ASP A 20 -1.50 -5.03 -1.57
N VAL A 21 -2.64 -5.42 -1.00
CA VAL A 21 -3.04 -5.05 0.36
C VAL A 21 -2.50 -6.10 1.32
N VAL A 22 -1.78 -5.64 2.33
CA VAL A 22 -1.09 -6.45 3.33
C VAL A 22 -1.40 -5.97 4.74
N VAL A 23 -1.08 -6.79 5.73
CA VAL A 23 -1.08 -6.43 7.15
C VAL A 23 0.10 -7.05 7.87
N LEU A 24 0.39 -6.61 9.09
CA LEU A 24 1.41 -7.24 9.92
C LEU A 24 1.00 -8.66 10.29
N GLY A 25 1.92 -9.62 10.18
CA GLY A 25 1.65 -11.04 10.47
C GLY A 25 1.33 -11.34 11.94
N THR A 26 1.58 -10.38 12.85
CA THR A 26 1.08 -10.46 14.24
C THR A 26 -0.44 -10.29 14.33
N PHE A 27 -1.07 -9.81 13.26
CA PHE A 27 -2.50 -9.64 13.15
C PHE A 27 -3.11 -10.84 12.45
N MET A 28 -3.62 -11.78 13.24
CA MET A 28 -4.28 -12.97 12.72
C MET A 28 -5.67 -12.60 12.21
N VAL A 29 -5.76 -12.25 10.93
CA VAL A 29 -7.05 -12.04 10.28
C VAL A 29 -7.49 -13.31 9.56
N PRO A 30 -8.72 -13.80 9.78
CA PRO A 30 -9.29 -14.85 8.95
C PRO A 30 -9.48 -14.31 7.53
N LEU A 31 -8.53 -14.61 6.64
CA LEU A 31 -8.52 -14.10 5.26
C LEU A 31 -9.78 -14.49 4.47
N ASP A 32 -10.38 -15.63 4.81
CA ASP A 32 -11.60 -16.15 4.19
C ASP A 32 -12.80 -15.22 4.44
N GLU A 33 -12.83 -14.53 5.57
CA GLU A 33 -13.90 -13.58 5.92
C GLU A 33 -13.77 -12.28 5.12
N ILE A 34 -12.54 -11.80 4.94
CA ILE A 34 -12.27 -10.60 4.13
C ILE A 34 -12.68 -10.84 2.67
N GLY A 35 -12.33 -12.01 2.12
CA GLY A 35 -12.68 -12.38 0.75
C GLY A 35 -14.19 -12.47 0.51
N ALA A 36 -14.95 -12.85 1.54
CA ALA A 36 -16.41 -12.91 1.53
C ALA A 36 -17.09 -11.56 1.83
N GLY A 37 -16.31 -10.49 2.10
CA GLY A 37 -16.85 -9.19 2.49
C GLY A 37 -17.55 -9.20 3.85
N LYS A 38 -17.21 -10.16 4.71
CA LYS A 38 -17.77 -10.25 6.06
C LYS A 38 -17.09 -9.24 6.97
N ALA A 39 -17.86 -8.77 7.95
CA ALA A 39 -17.33 -8.01 9.05
C ALA A 39 -16.23 -8.80 9.77
N ILE A 40 -15.16 -8.11 10.16
CA ILE A 40 -14.08 -8.64 10.97
C ILE A 40 -14.33 -8.12 12.38
N GLU A 41 -14.78 -8.99 13.27
CA GLU A 41 -15.03 -8.64 14.66
C GLU A 41 -13.71 -8.53 15.41
N MET A 42 -13.52 -7.39 16.07
CA MET A 42 -12.29 -7.04 16.75
C MET A 42 -12.54 -6.94 18.25
N GLU A 43 -12.02 -7.91 19.00
CA GLU A 43 -12.06 -7.89 20.47
C GLU A 43 -11.07 -6.88 21.06
N GLN A 44 -10.00 -6.58 20.32
CA GLN A 44 -8.95 -5.67 20.78
C GLN A 44 -9.35 -4.19 20.63
N PRO A 45 -8.89 -3.33 21.55
CA PRO A 45 -9.00 -1.88 21.39
C PRO A 45 -8.49 -1.42 20.04
N ILE A 46 -9.20 -0.47 19.45
CA ILE A 46 -8.88 0.15 18.15
C ILE A 46 -7.40 0.53 18.03
N ALA A 47 -6.82 1.11 19.09
CA ALA A 47 -5.44 1.57 19.10
C ALA A 47 -4.38 0.46 18.97
N LEU A 48 -4.75 -0.80 19.24
CA LEU A 48 -3.84 -1.96 19.18
C LEU A 48 -3.93 -2.71 17.86
N VAL A 49 -4.87 -2.33 17.00
CA VAL A 49 -5.15 -3.04 15.77
C VAL A 49 -4.36 -2.40 14.63
N PRO A 50 -3.46 -3.16 13.98
CA PRO A 50 -2.66 -2.59 12.92
C PRO A 50 -3.53 -2.21 11.72
N PRO A 51 -3.17 -1.14 11.01
CA PRO A 51 -3.84 -0.77 9.78
C PRO A 51 -3.54 -1.80 8.69
N PHE A 52 -4.50 -1.99 7.79
CA PHE A 52 -4.22 -2.54 6.47
C PHE A 52 -3.35 -1.55 5.71
N MET A 53 -2.39 -2.07 4.97
CA MET A 53 -1.41 -1.28 4.23
C MET A 53 -1.41 -1.71 2.77
N VAL A 54 -0.95 -0.82 1.89
CA VAL A 54 -0.71 -1.15 0.48
C VAL A 54 0.79 -1.17 0.21
N VAL A 55 1.28 -2.19 -0.49
CA VAL A 55 2.67 -2.21 -0.97
C VAL A 55 2.82 -1.14 -2.05
N VAL A 56 3.66 -0.14 -1.82
CA VAL A 56 3.87 0.99 -2.75
C VAL A 56 5.25 0.96 -3.41
N ALA A 57 6.21 0.22 -2.87
CA ALA A 57 7.50 -0.01 -3.50
C ALA A 57 8.18 -1.25 -2.94
N MET A 58 9.17 -1.77 -3.67
CA MET A 58 9.95 -2.93 -3.25
C MET A 58 11.41 -2.67 -3.54
N ARG A 59 12.30 -3.10 -2.65
CA ARG A 59 13.74 -3.02 -2.86
C ARG A 59 14.45 -4.22 -2.26
N ARG A 60 15.59 -4.60 -2.81
CA ARG A 60 16.50 -5.54 -2.15
C ARG A 60 17.14 -4.85 -0.95
N ASN A 61 17.28 -5.58 0.15
CA ASN A 61 18.06 -5.09 1.28
C ASN A 61 19.52 -4.92 0.86
N GLN A 62 20.05 -3.70 0.95
CA GLN A 62 21.46 -3.42 0.69
C GLN A 62 22.25 -3.13 1.96
N ALA A 63 21.56 -2.95 3.08
CA ALA A 63 22.23 -2.76 4.34
C ALA A 63 22.83 -4.10 4.77
N LYS A 64 24.14 -4.11 5.07
CA LYS A 64 24.72 -5.16 5.91
C LYS A 64 23.95 -5.09 7.24
N PRO A 65 23.16 -6.10 7.61
CA PRO A 65 22.42 -6.07 8.87
C PRO A 65 23.41 -5.80 9.99
N LYS A 66 23.22 -4.71 10.74
CA LYS A 66 24.00 -4.50 11.98
C LYS A 66 23.67 -5.58 13.01
N ASP A 67 22.46 -6.12 12.93
CA ASP A 67 21.96 -7.19 13.79
C ASP A 67 22.13 -8.55 13.10
N GLN A 68 22.95 -9.41 13.72
CA GLN A 68 23.28 -10.76 13.24
C GLN A 68 22.08 -11.72 13.12
N ALA A 69 20.87 -11.31 13.54
CA ALA A 69 19.67 -12.16 13.52
C ALA A 69 19.11 -12.36 12.10
N PHE A 70 19.40 -11.47 11.14
CA PHE A 70 18.86 -11.52 9.78
C PHE A 70 19.98 -11.56 8.73
N LYS A 71 20.79 -12.63 8.72
CA LYS A 71 21.99 -12.76 7.85
C LYS A 71 21.72 -12.91 6.35
N ASP A 72 20.46 -12.91 5.91
CA ASP A 72 20.14 -13.12 4.50
C ASP A 72 20.10 -11.77 3.76
N ASP A 73 21.22 -11.46 3.11
CA ASP A 73 21.50 -10.24 2.33
C ASP A 73 20.63 -10.11 1.08
N LYS A 74 19.74 -11.08 0.82
CA LYS A 74 18.85 -11.12 -0.34
C LYS A 74 17.38 -10.88 -0.02
N GLN A 75 17.04 -10.55 1.24
CA GLN A 75 15.65 -10.29 1.59
C GLN A 75 15.10 -9.05 0.89
N LEU A 76 13.85 -9.17 0.43
CA LEU A 76 13.08 -8.06 -0.10
C LEU A 76 12.52 -7.23 1.06
N VAL A 77 12.64 -5.92 0.91
CA VAL A 77 12.05 -4.91 1.78
C VAL A 77 10.90 -4.27 1.01
N TYR A 78 9.72 -4.31 1.61
CA TYR A 78 8.49 -3.77 1.06
C TYR A 78 8.20 -2.44 1.74
N LYS A 79 8.12 -1.36 0.96
CA LYS A 79 7.60 -0.08 1.46
C LYS A 79 6.08 -0.14 1.39
N CYS A 80 5.43 0.00 2.54
CA CYS A 80 3.99 -0.08 2.67
C CYS A 80 3.44 1.28 3.12
N ALA A 81 2.28 1.67 2.58
CA ALA A 81 1.59 2.91 2.89
C ALA A 81 0.22 2.64 3.52
N TRP A 82 -0.19 3.47 4.48
CA TRP A 82 -1.51 3.41 5.12
C TRP A 82 -1.97 4.80 5.55
N PHE A 83 -3.25 4.92 5.88
CA PHE A 83 -3.82 6.13 6.46
C PHE A 83 -3.76 6.05 7.99
N ASP A 84 -3.12 7.04 8.62
CA ASP A 84 -3.20 7.25 10.05
C ASP A 84 -4.31 8.24 10.36
N ALA A 85 -5.41 7.72 10.90
CA ALA A 85 -6.58 8.52 11.18
C ALA A 85 -6.46 9.43 12.40
N LYS A 86 -5.53 9.16 13.33
CA LYS A 86 -5.26 10.03 14.47
C LYS A 86 -4.73 11.39 13.98
N ASP A 87 -3.79 11.34 13.05
CA ASP A 87 -3.14 12.52 12.49
C ASP A 87 -3.83 13.03 11.20
N GLY A 88 -4.70 12.19 10.61
CA GLY A 88 -5.35 12.42 9.32
C GLY A 88 -4.36 12.45 8.14
N VAL A 89 -3.25 11.72 8.24
CA VAL A 89 -2.15 11.74 7.26
C VAL A 89 -1.83 10.34 6.78
N PHE A 90 -1.29 10.24 5.57
CA PHE A 90 -0.74 8.98 5.08
C PHE A 90 0.67 8.78 5.64
N LYS A 91 0.96 7.57 6.06
CA LYS A 91 2.26 7.14 6.58
C LYS A 91 2.82 6.04 5.72
N GLU A 92 4.13 5.94 5.70
CA GLU A 92 4.86 4.90 5.00
C GLU A 92 5.95 4.30 5.90
N ALA A 93 6.17 3.00 5.79
CA ALA A 93 7.26 2.32 6.47
C ALA A 93 7.77 1.13 5.66
N ASN A 94 8.99 0.70 5.98
CA ASN A 94 9.62 -0.45 5.35
C ASN A 94 9.43 -1.68 6.23
N PHE A 95 9.00 -2.78 5.63
CA PHE A 95 8.80 -4.07 6.29
C PHE A 95 9.53 -5.17 5.53
N TYR A 96 10.04 -6.15 6.26
CA TYR A 96 10.57 -7.37 5.67
C TYR A 96 9.43 -8.34 5.32
N GLU A 97 9.64 -9.14 4.28
CA GLU A 97 8.65 -10.11 3.79
C GLU A 97 8.00 -10.98 4.89
N PRO A 98 8.75 -11.55 5.85
CA PRO A 98 8.17 -12.44 6.87
C PRO A 98 7.23 -11.75 7.84
N LEU A 99 7.30 -10.41 7.94
CA LEU A 99 6.45 -9.62 8.84
C LEU A 99 5.09 -9.30 8.22
N LEU A 100 4.88 -9.63 6.94
CA LEU A 100 3.69 -9.26 6.19
C LEU A 100 2.83 -10.49 5.87
N GLN A 101 1.53 -10.29 5.91
CA GLN A 101 0.51 -11.23 5.46
C GLN A 101 -0.30 -10.58 4.32
N LEU A 102 -0.53 -11.34 3.25
CA LEU A 102 -1.37 -10.90 2.14
C LEU A 102 -2.83 -10.88 2.60
N VAL A 103 -3.50 -9.76 2.40
CA VAL A 103 -4.92 -9.57 2.67
C VAL A 103 -5.72 -9.62 1.38
N ARG A 104 -5.27 -8.89 0.36
CA ARG A 104 -5.92 -8.85 -0.95
C ARG A 104 -4.86 -8.63 -2.03
N ALA A 105 -4.79 -9.56 -2.97
CA ALA A 105 -3.97 -9.40 -4.16
C ALA A 105 -4.56 -8.33 -5.10
N GLN A 106 -3.69 -7.53 -5.71
CA GLN A 106 -4.11 -6.60 -6.74
C GLN A 106 -4.49 -7.39 -8.01
N LYS A 107 -5.78 -7.35 -8.37
CA LYS A 107 -6.28 -8.02 -9.59
C LYS A 107 -6.01 -7.20 -10.84
N GLN A 108 -6.22 -5.88 -10.76
CA GLN A 108 -6.05 -4.97 -11.87
C GLN A 108 -5.67 -3.58 -11.34
N ALA A 109 -4.51 -3.07 -11.75
CA ALA A 109 -4.12 -1.70 -11.48
C ALA A 109 -4.91 -0.73 -12.36
N LEU A 110 -5.23 0.44 -11.81
CA LEU A 110 -5.71 1.56 -12.61
C LEU A 110 -4.63 1.95 -13.62
N LYS A 111 -5.08 2.30 -14.82
CA LYS A 111 -4.23 2.84 -15.87
C LYS A 111 -4.37 4.36 -15.93
N LYS A 112 -3.30 5.03 -16.34
CA LYS A 112 -3.23 6.50 -16.43
C LYS A 112 -4.38 7.11 -17.24
N ASP A 113 -4.76 6.48 -18.35
CA ASP A 113 -5.84 6.92 -19.25
C ASP A 113 -7.24 6.84 -18.61
N GLN A 114 -7.38 6.11 -17.51
CA GLN A 114 -8.63 6.01 -16.76
C GLN A 114 -8.80 7.13 -15.73
N LEU A 115 -7.75 7.92 -15.46
CA LEU A 115 -7.75 8.96 -14.45
C LEU A 115 -8.12 10.32 -15.03
N LYS A 116 -9.02 11.03 -14.37
CA LYS A 116 -9.43 12.40 -14.73
C LYS A 116 -9.19 13.37 -13.57
N PHE A 117 -8.82 14.60 -13.90
CA PHE A 117 -8.75 15.68 -12.91
C PHE A 117 -10.11 15.86 -12.22
N GLY A 118 -10.10 16.04 -10.89
CA GLY A 118 -11.31 16.17 -10.08
C GLY A 118 -12.05 14.85 -9.83
N GLN A 119 -11.58 13.73 -10.35
CA GLN A 119 -12.19 12.42 -10.09
C GLN A 119 -11.91 11.99 -8.64
N ALA A 120 -12.92 11.39 -8.01
CA ALA A 120 -12.80 10.82 -6.68
C ALA A 120 -12.07 9.47 -6.71
N VAL A 121 -11.11 9.31 -5.81
CA VAL A 121 -10.34 8.09 -5.61
C VAL A 121 -10.16 7.82 -4.12
N ALA A 122 -9.87 6.58 -3.77
CA ALA A 122 -9.55 6.17 -2.41
C ALA A 122 -8.36 5.23 -2.41
N LEU A 123 -7.71 5.09 -1.25
CA LEU A 123 -6.69 4.06 -1.05
C LEU A 123 -7.34 2.67 -1.11
N LEU A 124 -6.67 1.67 -1.70
CA LEU A 124 -7.19 0.30 -1.82
C LEU A 124 -7.58 -0.35 -0.47
N THR A 125 -7.06 0.16 0.63
CA THR A 125 -7.40 -0.30 1.98
C THR A 125 -8.77 0.18 2.46
N GLN A 126 -9.39 1.17 1.82
CA GLN A 126 -10.62 1.79 2.33
C GLN A 126 -11.75 0.78 2.54
N LYS A 127 -11.99 -0.09 1.55
CA LYS A 127 -13.05 -1.11 1.63
C LYS A 127 -12.77 -2.16 2.70
N VAL A 128 -11.52 -2.59 2.86
CA VAL A 128 -11.17 -3.63 3.85
C VAL A 128 -11.11 -3.05 5.27
N GLU A 129 -10.73 -1.78 5.44
CA GLU A 129 -10.81 -1.08 6.73
C GLU A 129 -12.26 -0.92 7.18
N ALA A 130 -13.18 -0.68 6.25
CA ALA A 130 -14.61 -0.57 6.54
C ALA A 130 -15.24 -1.89 7.06
N LEU A 131 -14.58 -3.04 6.83
CA LEU A 131 -15.03 -4.33 7.35
C LEU A 131 -14.66 -4.53 8.82
N LYS A 132 -13.73 -3.75 9.39
CA LYS A 132 -13.38 -3.86 10.81
C LYS A 132 -14.52 -3.31 11.66
N LEU A 133 -15.09 -4.18 12.50
CA LEU A 133 -16.06 -3.80 13.52
C LEU A 133 -15.40 -3.83 14.89
N TYR A 134 -15.58 -2.76 15.65
CA TYR A 134 -15.08 -2.67 17.02
C TYR A 134 -16.29 -2.66 17.96
N GLY A 135 -16.55 -3.81 18.60
CA GLY A 135 -17.87 -4.09 19.15
C GLY A 135 -18.94 -4.07 18.05
N GLU A 136 -20.09 -3.47 18.33
CA GLU A 136 -21.20 -3.37 17.36
C GLU A 136 -21.07 -2.18 16.38
N GLN A 137 -19.98 -1.40 16.46
CA GLN A 137 -19.82 -0.20 15.65
C GLN A 137 -18.79 -0.36 14.53
N PRO A 138 -19.11 0.10 13.31
CA PRO A 138 -18.14 0.13 12.23
C PRO A 138 -17.01 1.10 12.53
N SER A 139 -15.79 0.71 12.13
CA SER A 139 -14.59 1.54 12.24
C SER A 139 -14.61 2.73 11.28
N ARG A 140 -15.50 3.70 11.51
CA ARG A 140 -15.42 5.01 10.83
C ARG A 140 -14.14 5.76 11.21
N ALA A 141 -13.53 5.38 12.34
CA ALA A 141 -12.32 6.00 12.86
C ALA A 141 -11.06 5.67 12.05
N PHE A 142 -11.00 4.62 11.21
CA PHE A 142 -9.77 4.22 10.49
C PHE A 142 -9.89 4.29 8.97
N MET A 143 -11.01 4.78 8.44
CA MET A 143 -11.20 4.80 6.99
C MET A 143 -10.32 5.87 6.33
N PRO A 144 -9.48 5.48 5.35
CA PRO A 144 -8.88 6.43 4.44
C PRO A 144 -9.96 7.35 3.83
N PRO A 145 -9.68 8.66 3.70
CA PRO A 145 -10.63 9.59 3.11
C PRO A 145 -10.78 9.32 1.61
N ALA A 146 -11.92 9.70 1.05
CA ALA A 146 -12.00 9.95 -0.39
C ALA A 146 -11.15 11.18 -0.72
N MET A 147 -10.46 11.12 -1.86
CA MET A 147 -9.53 12.13 -2.33
C MET A 147 -9.89 12.54 -3.75
N LEU A 148 -9.50 13.74 -4.15
CA LEU A 148 -9.68 14.24 -5.51
C LEU A 148 -8.34 14.23 -6.24
N ILE A 149 -8.32 13.72 -7.47
CA ILE A 149 -7.14 13.78 -8.33
C ILE A 149 -6.88 15.23 -8.73
N THR A 150 -5.69 15.75 -8.40
CA THR A 150 -5.21 17.08 -8.79
C THR A 150 -4.13 17.03 -9.87
N GLY A 151 -3.60 15.85 -10.18
CA GLY A 151 -2.64 15.66 -11.25
C GLY A 151 -1.94 14.29 -11.19
N TYR A 152 -0.90 14.11 -11.99
CA TYR A 152 -0.04 12.95 -11.92
C TYR A 152 1.40 13.31 -12.27
N GLU A 153 2.33 12.42 -11.94
CA GLU A 153 3.76 12.52 -12.19
C GLU A 153 4.25 11.18 -12.74
N VAL A 154 5.10 11.24 -13.75
CA VAL A 154 5.75 10.05 -14.34
C VAL A 154 7.06 9.83 -13.61
N ASN A 155 7.33 8.58 -13.22
CA ASN A 155 8.58 8.20 -12.59
C ASN A 155 9.45 7.43 -13.58
N ASP A 156 10.43 8.11 -14.15
CA ASP A 156 11.39 7.52 -15.10
C ASP A 156 12.34 6.50 -14.45
N LYS A 157 12.35 6.41 -13.11
CA LYS A 157 13.15 5.48 -12.32
C LYS A 157 12.31 4.36 -11.71
N ALA A 158 11.21 3.98 -12.36
CA ALA A 158 10.32 2.90 -11.92
C ALA A 158 11.05 1.57 -11.65
N ILE A 159 12.14 1.29 -12.37
CA ILE A 159 12.98 0.12 -12.15
C ILE A 159 14.43 0.57 -12.04
N THR A 160 15.06 0.32 -10.89
CA THR A 160 16.49 0.51 -10.73
C THR A 160 17.21 -0.84 -10.79
N LYS A 161 18.39 -0.85 -11.40
CA LYS A 161 19.23 -2.05 -11.53
C LYS A 161 20.62 -1.76 -10.98
N ASN A 162 21.22 -2.76 -10.34
CA ASN A 162 22.60 -2.67 -9.91
C ASN A 162 23.57 -2.79 -11.11
N ARG A 163 24.88 -2.66 -10.85
CA ARG A 163 25.93 -2.79 -11.88
C ARG A 163 25.94 -4.14 -12.61
N LYS A 164 25.37 -5.19 -12.01
CA LYS A 164 25.24 -6.53 -12.60
C LYS A 164 23.96 -6.70 -13.42
N GLY A 165 23.14 -5.64 -13.55
CA GLY A 165 21.87 -5.67 -14.26
C GLY A 165 20.72 -6.30 -13.47
N GLU A 166 20.92 -6.64 -12.19
CA GLU A 166 19.87 -7.19 -11.34
C GLU A 166 18.98 -6.08 -10.81
N VAL A 167 17.67 -6.34 -10.71
CA VAL A 167 16.71 -5.37 -10.17
C VAL A 167 17.00 -5.12 -8.70
N GLU A 168 17.20 -3.85 -8.38
CA GLU A 168 17.52 -3.34 -7.05
C GLU A 168 16.27 -2.79 -6.36
N ALA A 169 15.48 -2.00 -7.08
CA ALA A 169 14.20 -1.51 -6.62
C ALA A 169 13.16 -1.50 -7.74
N LEU A 170 11.92 -1.76 -7.33
CA LEU A 170 10.71 -1.54 -8.11
C LEU A 170 9.94 -0.41 -7.43
N LEU A 171 9.72 0.65 -8.18
CA LEU A 171 8.95 1.82 -7.80
C LEU A 171 7.73 1.96 -8.74
N PRO A 172 6.68 2.65 -8.31
CA PRO A 172 5.55 2.99 -9.17
C PRO A 172 6.01 3.76 -10.40
N ALA A 173 5.47 3.44 -11.57
CA ALA A 173 5.73 4.19 -12.81
C ALA A 173 4.97 5.52 -12.84
N TYR A 174 3.84 5.60 -12.13
CA TYR A 174 3.02 6.79 -12.04
C TYR A 174 2.66 7.08 -10.60
N TYR A 175 2.80 8.34 -10.23
CA TYR A 175 2.29 8.88 -8.99
C TYR A 175 1.10 9.79 -9.29
N VAL A 176 -0.01 9.59 -8.60
CA VAL A 176 -1.22 10.41 -8.70
C VAL A 176 -1.21 11.40 -7.56
N LYS A 177 -1.30 12.69 -7.89
CA LYS A 177 -1.45 13.77 -6.90
C LYS A 177 -2.91 13.79 -6.46
N CYS A 178 -3.14 13.66 -5.16
CA CYS A 178 -4.47 13.62 -4.60
C CYS A 178 -4.59 14.63 -3.47
N LYS A 179 -5.73 15.33 -3.42
CA LYS A 179 -6.05 16.31 -2.39
C LYS A 179 -7.27 15.88 -1.60
N TRP A 180 -7.26 16.06 -0.29
CA TRP A 180 -8.38 15.74 0.60
C TRP A 180 -8.47 16.73 1.75
N TYR A 181 -9.61 16.75 2.44
CA TYR A 181 -9.78 17.51 3.66
C TYR A 181 -9.36 16.66 4.87
N ASN A 182 -8.34 17.09 5.61
CA ASN A 182 -7.95 16.49 6.88
C ASN A 182 -8.75 17.16 8.00
N ALA A 183 -9.73 16.44 8.53
CA ALA A 183 -10.60 16.92 9.60
C ALA A 183 -9.83 17.15 10.93
N ALA A 184 -8.87 16.30 11.26
CA ALA A 184 -8.06 16.44 12.48
C ALA A 184 -7.23 17.74 12.50
N LYS A 185 -6.84 18.25 11.32
CA LYS A 185 -6.06 19.48 11.17
C LYS A 185 -6.86 20.65 10.60
N ALA A 186 -8.17 20.46 10.37
CA ALA A 186 -9.08 21.42 9.75
C ALA A 186 -8.51 22.11 8.48
N LYS A 187 -7.82 21.35 7.62
CA LYS A 187 -7.20 21.90 6.40
C LYS A 187 -7.15 20.90 5.26
N PHE A 188 -7.03 21.41 4.03
CA PHE A 188 -6.73 20.57 2.89
C PHE A 188 -5.27 20.10 2.91
N MET A 189 -5.09 18.82 2.62
CA MET A 189 -3.81 18.16 2.47
C MET A 189 -3.68 17.66 1.03
N GLU A 190 -2.44 17.58 0.54
CA GLU A 190 -2.12 17.00 -0.76
C GLU A 190 -0.93 16.05 -0.60
N ASP A 191 -0.97 14.93 -1.31
CA ASP A 191 0.11 13.94 -1.33
C ASP A 191 0.09 13.16 -2.66
N LYS A 192 1.11 12.33 -2.88
CA LYS A 192 1.31 11.54 -4.09
C LYS A 192 1.19 10.05 -3.77
N PHE A 193 0.34 9.36 -4.52
CA PHE A 193 0.10 7.93 -4.34
C PHE A 193 0.55 7.16 -5.57
N ALA A 194 1.10 5.97 -5.38
CA ALA A 194 1.25 5.02 -6.47
C ALA A 194 -0.11 4.81 -7.15
N ILE A 195 -0.17 4.84 -8.48
CA ILE A 195 -1.43 4.58 -9.20
C ILE A 195 -2.02 3.20 -8.83
N GLU A 196 -1.14 2.26 -8.52
CA GLU A 196 -1.47 0.91 -8.07
C GLU A 196 -2.08 0.87 -6.67
N ALA A 197 -1.90 1.92 -5.86
CA ALA A 197 -2.36 1.95 -4.48
C ALA A 197 -3.76 2.53 -4.31
N ILE A 198 -4.34 3.09 -5.38
CA ILE A 198 -5.64 3.74 -5.35
C ILE A 198 -6.65 3.00 -6.23
N GLU A 199 -7.93 3.16 -5.88
CA GLU A 199 -9.07 2.77 -6.70
C GLU A 199 -10.03 3.94 -6.89
N LEU A 200 -10.90 3.85 -7.90
CA LEU A 200 -12.00 4.80 -8.04
C LEU A 200 -12.95 4.65 -6.86
N ALA A 201 -13.31 5.76 -6.24
CA ALA A 201 -14.22 5.82 -5.09
C ALA A 201 -15.69 5.76 -5.52
#